data_AF-A0A7X6HSC0-F1
#
_entry.id   AF-A0A7X6HSC0-F1
#
_cell.length_a   1.000
_cell.length_b   1.000
_cell.length_c   1.000
_cell.angle_alpha   90.00
_cell.angle_beta   90.00
_cell.angle_gamma   90.00
#
_symmetry.space_group_name_H-M   'P 1'
#
loop_
_entity.id
_entity.type
_entity.pdbx_description
1 polymer ?
#
loop_
_entity_poly.entity_id
_entity_poly.type
_entity_poly.pdbx_seq_one_letter_code
_entity_poly.pdbx_strand_id
1 'polypeptide(L)' 'MTVQQLSPMVNKVTGHSIREIFGVELEEVKDSNGNVTCEVKLLIVGGDRICLSAGSHRAEQQKIAELARSYLNARSN' A
#
# COMPACT_ATOMS: atom_id res chain seq x y z
N MET A 1 -13.96 -6.44 6.33
CA MET A 1 -12.67 -6.83 5.73
C MET A 1 -11.58 -5.96 6.34
N THR A 2 -10.42 -6.56 6.63
CA THR A 2 -9.28 -5.93 7.30
C THR A 2 -8.02 -6.11 6.46
N VAL A 3 -7.16 -5.10 6.42
CA VAL A 3 -5.80 -5.21 5.88
C VAL A 3 -4.86 -5.45 7.06
N GLN A 4 -3.98 -6.44 6.91
CA GLN A 4 -3.01 -6.78 7.95
C GLN A 4 -1.61 -6.39 7.46
N GLN A 5 -0.91 -5.62 8.28
CA GLN A 5 0.50 -5.31 8.07
C GLN A 5 1.33 -6.16 9.03
N LEU A 6 2.21 -7.00 8.47
CA LEU A 6 3.19 -7.73 9.25
C LEU A 6 4.42 -6.85 9.44
N SER A 7 4.79 -6.61 10.69
CA SER A 7 6.04 -5.95 11.03
C SER A 7 7.08 -7.00 11.45
N PRO A 8 7.99 -7.42 10.54
CA PRO A 8 8.90 -8.54 10.79
C PRO A 8 9.86 -8.27 11.95
N MET A 9 10.22 -7.02 12.21
CA MET A 9 11.12 -6.65 13.32
C MET A 9 10.52 -6.86 14.71
N VAL A 10 9.18 -6.81 14.84
CA VAL A 10 8.49 -6.89 16.14
C VAL A 10 7.56 -8.11 16.23
N ASN A 11 7.58 -8.98 15.22
CA ASN A 11 6.68 -10.14 15.06
C ASN A 11 5.22 -9.80 15.40
N LYS A 12 4.80 -8.59 15.01
CA LYS A 12 3.49 -8.02 15.33
C LYS A 12 2.72 -7.84 14.05
N VAL A 13 1.48 -8.30 14.06
CA VAL A 13 0.51 -8.02 13.01
C VAL A 13 -0.38 -6.88 13.48
N THR A 14 -0.39 -5.78 12.73
CA THR A 14 -1.33 -4.69 12.94
C THR A 14 -2.44 -4.83 11.91
N GLY A 15 -3.68 -4.98 12.38
CA GLY A 15 -4.86 -5.01 11.53
C GLY A 15 -5.49 -3.64 11.45
N HIS A 16 -5.71 -3.15 10.23
CA HIS A 16 -6.48 -1.95 9.95
C HIS A 16 -7.78 -2.35 9.24
N SER A 17 -8.88 -1.68 9.57
CA SER A 17 -10.10 -1.80 8.81
C SER A 17 -9.89 -1.19 7.43
N ILE A 18 -10.41 -1.83 6.39
CA ILE A 18 -10.42 -1.24 5.04
C ILE A 18 -11.12 0.13 5.03
N ARG A 19 -12.04 0.37 5.99
CA ARG A 19 -12.72 1.66 6.13
C ARG A 19 -11.79 2.78 6.57
N GLU A 20 -10.67 2.46 7.20
CA GLU A 20 -9.69 3.45 7.65
C GLU A 20 -8.76 3.86 6.51
N ILE A 21 -8.72 3.12 5.39
CA ILE A 21 -7.99 3.54 4.21
C ILE A 21 -8.74 4.70 3.54
N PHE A 22 -8.06 5.82 3.35
CA PHE A 22 -8.62 7.01 2.70
C PHE A 22 -7.89 7.43 1.43
N GLY A 23 -6.70 6.88 1.17
CA GLY A 23 -5.90 7.26 0.01
C GLY A 23 -4.88 6.21 -0.39
N VAL A 24 -4.34 6.38 -1.60
CA VAL A 24 -3.32 5.50 -2.20
C VAL A 24 -2.27 6.35 -2.91
N GLU A 25 -1.03 6.22 -2.47
CA GLU A 25 0.13 6.85 -3.07
C GLU A 25 1.01 5.81 -3.79
N LEU A 26 1.66 6.26 -4.87
CA LEU A 26 2.68 5.51 -5.57
C LEU A 26 3.99 6.28 -5.44
N GLU A 27 5.01 5.66 -4.88
CA GLU A 27 6.32 6.28 -4.72
C GLU A 27 7.35 5.51 -5.56
N GLU A 28 8.13 6.23 -6.38
CA GLU A 28 9.27 5.62 -7.07
C GLU A 28 10.42 5.47 -6.07
N VAL A 29 10.85 4.22 -5.90
CA VAL A 29 11.96 3.87 -5.00
C VAL A 29 13.05 3.19 -5.82
N LYS A 30 14.31 3.52 -5.56
CA LYS A 30 15.44 2.84 -6.17
C LYS A 30 15.82 1.65 -5.31
N ASP A 31 15.93 0.48 -5.94
CA ASP A 31 16.48 -0.69 -5.27
C ASP A 31 17.99 -0.54 -5.05
N SER A 32 18.59 -1.46 -4.29
CA SER A 32 20.02 -1.48 -4.00
C SER A 32 20.91 -1.65 -5.25
N ASN A 33 20.32 -2.07 -6.38
CA ASN A 33 21.00 -2.25 -7.67
C ASN A 33 20.82 -1.03 -8.58
N GLY A 34 20.14 0.03 -8.13
CA GLY A 34 19.86 1.24 -8.88
C GLY A 34 18.67 1.16 -9.84
N ASN A 35 17.92 0.06 -9.85
CA ASN A 35 16.70 -0.05 -10.63
C ASN A 35 15.58 0.76 -9.98
N VAL A 36 14.83 1.50 -10.79
CA VAL A 36 13.65 2.22 -10.32
C VAL A 36 12.47 1.25 -10.24
N THR A 37 12.01 1.01 -9.02
CA THR A 37 10.78 0.28 -8.71
C THR A 37 9.73 1.25 -8.19
N CYS A 38 8.51 0.76 -7.96
CA CYS A 38 7.45 1.53 -7.32
C CYS A 38 6.99 0.83 -6.05
N GLU A 39 6.76 1.59 -5.00
CA GLU A 39 6.12 1.14 -3.77
C GLU A 39 4.71 1.73 -3.71
N VAL A 40 3.73 0.92 -3.34
CA VAL A 40 2.36 1.36 -3.12
C VAL A 40 2.15 1.60 -1.63
N LYS A 41 1.68 2.79 -1.27
CA LYS A 41 1.38 3.17 0.11
C LYS A 41 -0.12 3.39 0.26
N LEU A 42 -0.74 2.59 1.13
CA LEU A 42 -2.13 2.79 1.54
C LEU A 42 -2.15 3.74 2.74
N LEU A 43 -2.88 4.85 2.61
CA LEU A 43 -2.96 5.88 3.65
C LEU A 43 -4.12 5.57 4.60
N ILE A 44 -3.82 5.48 5.89
CA ILE A 44 -4.77 5.13 6.94
C ILE A 44 -5.12 6.37 7.77
N VAL A 45 -6.41 6.55 8.08
CA VAL A 45 -6.91 7.59 8.98
C VAL A 45 -6.16 7.48 10.32
N GLY A 46 -5.63 8.60 10.81
CA GLY A 46 -4.74 8.61 11.99
C GLY A 46 -3.25 8.74 11.65
N GLY A 47 -2.89 8.76 10.36
CA GLY A 47 -1.53 9.06 9.89
C GLY A 47 -0.67 7.83 9.64
N ASP A 48 -1.18 6.63 9.91
CA ASP A 48 -0.52 5.37 9.59
C ASP A 48 -0.47 5.11 8.08
N ARG A 49 0.49 4.29 7.66
CA ARG A 49 0.71 3.92 6.26
C ARG A 49 1.07 2.45 6.14
N ILE A 50 0.39 1.74 5.23
CA ILE A 50 0.74 0.37 4.89
C ILE A 50 1.50 0.39 3.57
N CYS A 51 2.78 0.06 3.62
CA CYS A 51 3.63 -0.10 2.45
C CYS A 51 3.47 -1.52 1.89
N LEU A 52 3.07 -1.64 0.63
CA LEU A 52 3.12 -2.89 -0.11
C LEU A 52 4.51 -3.00 -0.73
N SER A 53 5.29 -3.98 -0.27
CA SER A 53 6.69 -4.14 -0.64
C SER A 53 6.92 -4.06 -2.15
N ALA A 54 7.94 -3.32 -2.58
CA ALA A 54 8.35 -3.14 -3.96
C ALA A 54 8.91 -4.42 -4.65
N GLY A 55 8.74 -5.61 -4.05
CA GLY A 55 9.22 -6.88 -4.60
C GLY A 55 8.50 -7.36 -5.86
N SER A 56 7.40 -6.70 -6.25
CA SER A 56 6.65 -6.96 -7.48
C SER A 56 7.09 -6.01 -8.60
N HIS A 57 6.97 -6.46 -9.86
CA HIS A 57 7.29 -5.62 -11.01
C HIS A 57 6.46 -4.32 -11.00
N ARG A 58 7.05 -3.21 -11.49
CA ARG A 58 6.41 -1.88 -11.56
C ARG A 58 4.97 -1.90 -12.09
N ALA A 59 4.72 -2.68 -13.14
CA ALA A 59 3.40 -2.79 -13.75
C ALA A 59 2.35 -3.41 -12.80
N GLU A 60 2.76 -4.39 -11.98
CA GLU A 60 1.88 -5.00 -10.99
C GLU A 60 1.54 -4.01 -9.87
N GLN A 61 2.54 -3.24 -9.41
CA GLN A 61 2.34 -2.21 -8.39
C GLN A 61 1.38 -1.11 -8.86
N GLN A 62 1.53 -0.65 -10.11
CA GLN A 62 0.58 0.28 -10.71
C GLN A 62 -0.83 -0.30 -10.75
N LYS A 63 -0.98 -1.55 -11.18
CA LYS A 63 -2.28 -2.23 -11.23
C LYS A 63 -2.90 -2.35 -9.83
N ILE A 64 -2.11 -2.68 -8.81
CA ILE A 64 -2.59 -2.76 -7.42
C ILE A 64 -3.09 -1.39 -6.95
N ALA A 65 -2.34 -0.32 -7.23
CA ALA A 65 -2.74 1.02 -6.84
C ALA A 65 -4.01 1.50 -7.57
N GLU A 66 -4.15 1.20 -8.85
CA GLU A 66 -5.37 1.48 -9.60
C GLU A 66 -6.59 0.74 -9.03
N LEU A 67 -6.43 -0.55 -8.70
CA LEU A 67 -7.49 -1.34 -8.06
C LEU A 67 -7.87 -0.75 -6.69
N ALA A 68 -6.88 -0.37 -5.88
CA ALA A 68 -7.13 0.25 -4.57
C ALA A 68 -7.83 1.60 -4.70
N ARG A 69 -7.42 2.45 -5.66
CA ARG A 69 -8.10 3.72 -5.97
C ARG A 69 -9.53 3.51 -6.46
N SER A 70 -9.75 2.54 -7.34
CA SER A 70 -11.08 2.19 -7.83
C SER A 70 -12.00 1.77 -6.68
N TYR A 71 -11.49 0.94 -5.76
CA TYR A 71 -12.22 0.56 -4.55
C TYR A 71 -12.59 1.76 -3.67
N LEU A 72 -11.66 2.70 -3.46
CA LEU A 72 -11.93 3.91 -2.67
C LEU A 72 -12.96 4.82 -3.35
N ASN A 73 -12.88 4.98 -4.66
CA ASN A 73 -13.85 5.77 -5.43
C ASN A 73 -15.25 5.14 -5.39
N ALA A 74 -15.34 3.81 -5.57
CA ALA A 74 -16.60 3.08 -5.47
C ALA A 74 -17.23 3.13 -4.08
N ARG A 75 -16.41 3.30 -3.03
CA ARG A 75 -16.88 3.49 -1.65
C ARG A 75 -17.37 4.92 -1.39
N SER A 76 -16.84 5.91 -2.09
CA SER A 76 -17.21 7.32 -1.90
C SER A 76 -18.51 7.71 -2.61
N ASN A 77 -19.00 6.87 -3.52
CA ASN A 77 -20.31 6.97 -4.18
C ASN A 77 -21.34 6.11 -3.47
#